data_AF-A0A3M2YAT2-F1
#
_entry.id   AF-A0A3M2YAT2-F1
#
_cell.length_a   1.000
_cell.length_b   1.000
_cell.length_c   1.000
_cell.angle_alpha   90.00
_cell.angle_beta   90.00
_cell.angle_gamma   90.00
#
_symmetry.space_group_name_H-M   'P 1'
#
loop_
_entity.id
_entity.type
_entity.pdbx_description
1 polymer ?
#
loop_
_entity_poly.entity_id
_entity_poly.type
_entity_poly.pdbx_seq_one_letter_code
_entity_poly.pdbx_strand_id
1 'polypeptide(L)'
;PVTRNEISARLNAKSPINSAVPPGGSDTYSMQSTLSPDTSYASVRYVMGSKVCVFSTTFIKLPGAGGAKVPKWNRTANSEGGAVCTATSRATNLSTYAWAAEFTMK
;
A
#
# COMPACT_ATOMS: atom_id res chain seq x y z
N PRO A 1 -17.81 -6.43 5.07
CA PRO A 1 -17.80 -6.26 3.58
C PRO A 1 -16.44 -5.78 3.06
N VAL A 2 -15.98 -6.32 1.93
CA VAL A 2 -14.75 -5.87 1.24
C VAL A 2 -15.11 -4.70 0.33
N THR A 3 -14.32 -3.64 0.35
CA THR A 3 -14.48 -2.41 -0.43
C THR A 3 -13.94 -2.57 -1.85
N ARG A 4 -14.38 -1.68 -2.76
CA ARG A 4 -13.86 -1.63 -4.14
C ARG A 4 -12.33 -1.45 -4.19
N ASN A 5 -11.77 -0.66 -3.26
CA ASN A 5 -10.33 -0.41 -3.19
C ASN A 5 -9.56 -1.67 -2.78
N GLU A 6 -10.08 -2.44 -1.81
CA GLU A 6 -9.50 -3.73 -1.40
C GLU A 6 -9.59 -4.78 -2.53
N ILE A 7 -10.71 -4.84 -3.27
CA ILE A 7 -10.85 -5.70 -4.45
C ILE A 7 -9.82 -5.32 -5.51
N SER A 8 -9.66 -4.02 -5.77
CA SER A 8 -8.71 -3.55 -6.76
C SER A 8 -7.26 -3.84 -6.36
N ALA A 9 -6.92 -3.74 -5.08
CA ALA A 9 -5.59 -4.11 -4.60
C ALA A 9 -5.29 -5.60 -4.82
N ARG A 10 -6.29 -6.48 -4.61
CA ARG A 10 -6.18 -7.91 -4.92
C ARG A 10 -5.91 -8.17 -6.40
N LEU A 11 -6.58 -7.44 -7.29
CA LEU A 11 -6.38 -7.57 -8.74
C LEU A 11 -5.02 -7.03 -9.21
N ASN A 12 -4.48 -6.02 -8.53
CA ASN A 12 -3.16 -5.46 -8.83
C ASN A 12 -2.00 -6.27 -8.22
N ALA A 13 -2.29 -7.22 -7.33
CA ALA A 13 -1.26 -8.03 -6.70
C ALA A 13 -0.66 -9.03 -7.70
N LYS A 14 0.67 -9.04 -7.79
CA LYS A 14 1.43 -10.02 -8.59
C LYS A 14 1.89 -11.22 -7.77
N SER A 15 1.89 -11.07 -6.45
CA SER A 15 2.14 -12.14 -5.49
C SER A 15 0.83 -12.50 -4.78
N PRO A 16 0.64 -13.75 -4.36
CA PRO A 16 -0.48 -14.14 -3.50
C PRO A 16 -0.56 -13.24 -2.26
N ILE A 17 -1.77 -12.81 -1.89
CA ILE A 17 -2.03 -12.10 -0.63
C ILE A 17 -2.40 -13.13 0.42
N ASN A 18 -1.63 -13.22 1.49
CA ASN A 18 -1.95 -14.11 2.61
C ASN A 18 -3.18 -13.57 3.34
N SER A 19 -4.06 -14.48 3.75
CA SER A 19 -5.27 -14.13 4.49
C SER A 19 -5.00 -13.83 5.96
N ALA A 20 -3.82 -14.21 6.48
CA ALA A 20 -3.44 -14.00 7.87
C ALA A 20 -1.92 -13.77 7.99
N VAL A 21 -1.56 -12.82 8.86
CA VAL A 21 -0.18 -12.57 9.29
C VAL A 21 -0.07 -13.08 10.73
N PRO A 22 0.86 -13.99 11.06
CA PRO A 22 1.05 -14.45 12.44
C PRO A 22 1.53 -13.30 13.35
N PRO A 23 1.30 -13.38 14.68
CA PRO A 23 1.81 -12.38 15.61
C PRO A 23 3.33 -12.19 15.48
N GLY A 24 3.78 -10.94 15.34
CA GLY A 24 5.19 -10.60 15.11
C GLY A 24 5.72 -10.91 13.70
N GLY A 25 4.87 -11.45 12.82
CA GLY A 25 5.20 -11.71 11.42
C GLY A 25 5.10 -10.48 10.53
N SER A 26 5.57 -10.64 9.29
CA SER A 26 5.43 -9.65 8.23
C SER A 26 5.19 -10.35 6.91
N ASP A 27 4.28 -9.82 6.10
CA ASP A 27 4.09 -10.24 4.72
C ASP A 27 4.58 -9.17 3.75
N THR A 28 5.04 -9.59 2.58
CA THR A 28 5.45 -8.70 1.50
C THR A 28 4.67 -9.02 0.24
N TYR A 29 4.10 -7.98 -0.37
CA TYR A 29 3.30 -8.12 -1.58
C TYR A 29 3.81 -7.20 -2.68
N SER A 30 3.94 -7.74 -3.89
CA SER A 30 4.28 -6.96 -5.09
C SER A 30 3.01 -6.49 -5.78
N MET A 31 2.90 -5.19 -6.02
CA MET A 31 1.73 -4.55 -6.60
C MET A 31 2.10 -3.91 -7.94
N GLN A 32 1.31 -4.18 -8.98
CA GLN A 32 1.45 -3.52 -10.27
C GLN A 32 0.05 -3.13 -10.77
N SER A 33 -0.17 -1.83 -10.99
CA SER A 33 -1.44 -1.34 -11.52
C SER A 33 -1.66 -1.87 -12.93
N THR A 34 -2.89 -2.32 -13.19
CA THR A 34 -3.35 -2.65 -14.54
C THR A 34 -3.81 -1.41 -15.33
N LEU A 35 -4.03 -0.27 -14.64
CA LEU A 35 -4.53 0.96 -15.27
C LEU A 35 -3.45 1.72 -16.04
N SER A 36 -2.23 1.79 -15.49
CA SER A 36 -1.12 2.51 -16.11
C SER A 36 0.21 2.12 -15.47
N PRO A 37 1.30 2.03 -16.24
CA PRO A 37 2.65 1.82 -15.69
C PRO A 37 3.17 3.01 -14.89
N ASP A 38 2.47 4.15 -14.93
CA ASP A 38 2.84 5.37 -14.21
C ASP A 38 2.14 5.52 -12.84
N THR A 39 1.25 4.60 -12.50
CA THR A 39 0.55 4.61 -11.20
C THR A 39 0.60 3.24 -10.55
N SER A 40 0.66 3.19 -9.23
CA SER A 40 0.47 1.96 -8.46
C SER A 40 -0.15 2.29 -7.11
N TYR A 41 -1.08 1.47 -6.66
CA TYR A 41 -1.80 1.70 -5.42
C TYR A 41 -2.16 0.38 -4.77
N ALA A 42 -2.32 0.42 -3.45
CA ALA A 42 -2.78 -0.69 -2.65
C ALA A 42 -3.64 -0.16 -1.50
N SER A 43 -4.68 -0.92 -1.16
CA SER A 43 -5.51 -0.69 0.02
C SER A 43 -5.62 -2.01 0.77
N VAL A 44 -5.25 -2.00 2.03
CA VAL A 44 -5.13 -3.19 2.88
C VAL A 44 -5.84 -2.92 4.19
N ARG A 45 -6.70 -3.84 4.61
CA ARG A 45 -7.29 -3.84 5.94
C ARG A 45 -6.76 -5.00 6.74
N TYR A 46 -6.26 -4.70 7.93
CA TYR A 46 -5.77 -5.68 8.89
C TYR A 46 -6.65 -5.65 10.13
N VAL A 47 -7.04 -6.84 10.60
CA VAL A 47 -8.00 -7.02 11.70
C VAL A 47 -7.39 -7.97 12.72
N MET A 48 -7.39 -7.56 13.98
CA MET A 48 -6.92 -8.36 15.12
C MET A 48 -7.90 -8.22 16.28
N GLY A 49 -8.79 -9.21 16.43
CA GLY A 49 -9.88 -9.12 17.40
C GLY A 49 -10.78 -7.92 17.11
N SER A 50 -10.89 -7.00 18.08
CA SER A 50 -11.63 -5.74 17.92
C SER A 50 -10.82 -4.62 17.26
N LYS A 51 -9.50 -4.76 17.14
CA LYS A 51 -8.62 -3.74 16.56
C LYS A 51 -8.64 -3.85 15.04
N VAL A 52 -8.75 -2.71 14.34
CA VAL A 52 -8.73 -2.67 12.87
C VAL A 52 -7.83 -1.54 12.39
N CYS A 53 -6.99 -1.81 11.39
CA CYS A 53 -6.25 -0.82 10.64
C CYS A 53 -6.61 -0.88 9.16
N VAL A 54 -6.95 0.27 8.57
CA VAL A 54 -7.11 0.40 7.11
C VAL A 54 -6.00 1.28 6.57
N PHE A 55 -5.14 0.68 5.76
CA PHE A 55 -4.03 1.32 5.10
C PHE A 55 -4.34 1.56 3.63
N SER A 56 -3.93 2.70 3.12
CA SER A 56 -3.89 2.92 1.66
C SER A 56 -2.58 3.59 1.29
N THR A 57 -2.02 3.19 0.15
CA THR A 57 -0.85 3.81 -0.45
C THR A 57 -1.09 4.01 -1.93
N THR A 58 -0.63 5.14 -2.43
CA THR A 58 -0.66 5.50 -3.85
C THR A 58 0.70 6.03 -4.23
N PHE A 59 1.17 5.59 -5.39
CA PHE A 59 2.38 6.06 -6.04
C PHE A 59 2.01 6.48 -7.45
N ILE A 60 2.37 7.71 -7.81
CA ILE A 60 2.09 8.28 -9.13
C ILE A 60 3.36 8.93 -9.65
N LYS A 61 3.77 8.58 -10.87
CA LYS A 61 4.76 9.33 -11.64
C LYS A 61 4.06 10.50 -12.32
N LEU A 62 4.12 11.67 -11.71
CA LEU A 62 3.54 12.90 -12.27
C LEU A 62 4.49 13.55 -13.27
N PRO A 63 4.00 14.15 -14.36
CA PRO A 63 4.83 15.04 -15.19
C PRO A 63 5.22 16.28 -14.37
N GLY A 64 6.51 16.51 -14.23
CA GLY A 64 7.12 17.70 -13.66
C GLY A 64 7.63 18.66 -14.74
N ALA A 65 8.27 19.73 -14.31
CA ALA A 65 8.86 20.72 -15.22
C ALA A 65 9.85 20.06 -16.19
N GLY A 66 9.81 20.47 -17.46
CA GLY A 66 10.72 19.94 -18.50
C GLY A 66 10.48 18.48 -18.89
N GLY A 67 9.34 17.88 -18.54
CA GLY A 67 9.02 16.49 -18.88
C GLY A 67 9.59 15.44 -17.92
N ALA A 68 10.26 15.87 -16.84
CA ALA A 68 10.77 14.98 -15.81
C ALA A 68 9.61 14.31 -15.04
N LYS A 69 9.66 12.99 -14.81
CA LYS A 69 8.64 12.30 -14.00
C LYS A 69 8.96 12.44 -12.52
N VAL A 70 8.14 13.17 -11.77
CA VAL A 70 8.28 13.35 -10.32
C VAL A 70 7.39 12.33 -9.59
N PRO A 71 7.96 11.46 -8.77
CA PRO A 71 7.17 10.53 -7.99
C PRO A 71 6.42 11.25 -6.87
N LYS A 72 5.13 10.93 -6.70
CA LYS A 72 4.28 11.39 -5.60
C LYS A 72 3.73 10.21 -4.84
N TRP A 73 3.88 10.23 -3.52
CA TRP A 73 3.31 9.25 -2.62
C TRP A 73 2.18 9.84 -1.80
N ASN A 74 1.10 9.09 -1.67
CA ASN A 74 0.08 9.37 -0.67
C ASN A 74 -0.12 8.12 0.18
N ARG A 75 -0.21 8.31 1.50
CA ARG A 75 -0.39 7.23 2.46
C ARG A 75 -1.42 7.61 3.49
N THR A 76 -2.27 6.67 3.86
CA THR A 76 -3.24 6.83 4.93
C THR A 76 -3.20 5.62 5.83
N ALA A 77 -3.33 5.84 7.14
CA ALA A 77 -3.49 4.80 8.14
C ALA A 77 -4.67 5.19 9.03
N ASN A 78 -5.78 4.48 8.91
CA ASN A 78 -6.97 4.71 9.72
C ASN A 78 -7.05 3.62 10.79
N SER A 79 -7.17 4.04 12.04
CA SER A 79 -7.27 3.17 13.21
C SER A 79 -8.68 3.12 13.77
N GLU A 80 -9.15 1.91 14.08
CA GLU A 80 -10.43 1.66 14.75
C GLU A 80 -10.24 0.66 15.90
N GLY A 81 -11.16 0.69 16.88
CA GLY A 81 -11.18 -0.28 17.98
C GLY A 81 -9.95 -0.26 18.90
N GLY A 82 -9.27 0.89 19.00
CA GLY A 82 -8.06 1.03 19.83
C GLY A 82 -6.77 0.52 19.17
N ALA A 83 -6.78 0.26 17.85
CA ALA A 83 -5.58 -0.04 17.09
C ALA A 83 -4.63 1.16 17.03
N VAL A 84 -3.32 0.92 17.03
CA VAL A 84 -2.33 1.93 16.65
C VAL A 84 -1.76 1.56 15.28
N CYS A 85 -2.12 2.34 14.27
CA CYS A 85 -1.76 2.09 12.88
C CYS A 85 -0.68 3.08 12.43
N THR A 86 0.36 2.59 11.75
CA THR A 86 1.42 3.44 11.19
C THR A 86 1.68 3.05 9.74
N ALA A 87 1.80 4.03 8.86
CA ALA A 87 2.16 3.84 7.46
C ALA A 87 3.44 4.61 7.15
N THR A 88 4.47 3.94 6.66
CA THR A 88 5.75 4.55 6.30
C THR A 88 6.14 4.24 4.85
N SER A 89 6.95 5.13 4.28
CA SER A 89 7.62 4.94 2.99
C SER A 89 9.04 4.48 3.21
N ARG A 90 9.45 3.45 2.48
CA ARG A 90 10.87 3.15 2.30
C ARG A 90 11.33 3.52 0.89
N ALA A 91 12.64 3.70 0.77
CA ALA A 91 13.32 4.43 -0.28
C ALA A 91 12.81 4.13 -1.69
N THR A 92 12.68 5.20 -2.48
CA THR A 92 12.39 5.10 -3.91
C THR A 92 13.68 5.14 -4.66
N ASN A 93 13.99 4.07 -5.40
CA ASN A 93 15.05 4.12 -6.37
C ASN A 93 14.61 5.06 -7.50
N LEU A 94 15.25 6.22 -7.64
CA LEU A 94 14.83 7.24 -8.61
C LEU A 94 15.07 6.83 -10.08
N SER A 95 15.92 5.83 -10.32
CA SER A 95 16.19 5.29 -11.67
C SER A 95 15.15 4.25 -12.10
N THR A 96 14.72 3.37 -11.18
CA THR A 96 13.74 2.30 -11.48
C THR A 96 12.32 2.62 -10.99
N TYR A 97 12.15 3.66 -10.19
CA TYR A 97 10.92 4.01 -9.49
C TYR A 97 10.39 2.89 -8.57
N ALA A 98 11.24 1.93 -8.19
CA ALA A 98 10.88 0.92 -7.20
C ALA A 98 10.66 1.59 -5.84
N TRP A 99 9.55 1.29 -5.18
CA TRP A 99 9.17 1.87 -3.89
C TRP A 99 8.58 0.79 -2.97
N ALA A 100 8.62 1.02 -1.67
CA ALA A 100 7.99 0.16 -0.68
C ALA A 100 7.16 0.98 0.31
N ALA A 101 5.97 0.48 0.66
CA ALA A 101 5.22 0.93 1.83
C ALA A 101 5.30 -0.13 2.91
N GLU A 102 5.53 0.33 4.13
CA GLU A 102 5.46 -0.52 5.32
C GLU A 102 4.28 -0.06 6.17
N PHE A 103 3.46 -1.02 6.56
CA PHE A 103 2.30 -0.81 7.40
C PHE A 103 2.48 -1.60 8.69
N THR A 104 2.31 -0.93 9.82
CA THR A 104 2.44 -1.53 11.14
C THR A 104 1.16 -1.32 11.92
N MET A 105 0.70 -2.38 12.60
CA MET A 105 -0.41 -2.33 13.54
C MET A 105 0.07 -2.82 14.91
N LYS A 106 -0.27 -2.08 15.97
CA LYS A 106 -0.03 -2.44 17.37
C LYS A 106 -1.32 -2.48 18.18
#